data_AF-A0AAV8ZQN6-F1
#
_entry.id   AF-A0AAV8ZQN6-F1
#
_cell.length_a   1.000
_cell.length_b   1.000
_cell.length_c   1.000
_cell.angle_alpha   90.00
_cell.angle_beta   90.00
_cell.angle_gamma   90.00
#
_symmetry.space_group_name_H-M   'P 1'
#
loop_
_entity.id
_entity.type
_entity.pdbx_description
1 polymer ?
#
loop_
_entity_poly.entity_id
_entity_poly.type
_entity_poly.pdbx_seq_one_letter_code
_entity_poly.pdbx_strand_id
1 'polypeptide(L)'
;MDLWKIYPLTIMENSTTITSICSNAYNIFLTGLSKNDINSIKMFDATAKLSSGILRGNVNQYGDFDECMELDEAQYCLAEIDIRPLWRKPFLKFKDHPKHRVPGFTMIRWGFCIPKECSNKDLENAIQEKLGIQSRIRPNMCQPAKKEPSAMTYGDLYAKLFFFVIVLAVNNICLKLLGCFSLQRNYKELTTSQKNCNEIQALHGIRALSALALIISHKVMALFYNPYINRSVMTEVNSY
;
A
#
# COMPACT_ATOMS: atom_id res chain seq x y z
N MET A 1 -23.13 -5.10 -16.01
CA MET A 1 -23.13 -3.90 -15.14
C MET A 1 -23.41 -4.27 -13.67
N ASP A 2 -23.33 -5.55 -13.33
CA ASP A 2 -23.70 -6.09 -12.00
C ASP A 2 -22.57 -6.03 -10.97
N LEU A 3 -21.35 -5.72 -11.40
CA LEU A 3 -20.18 -5.58 -10.52
C LEU A 3 -20.41 -4.53 -9.43
N TRP A 4 -21.15 -3.45 -9.72
CA TRP A 4 -21.47 -2.38 -8.77
C TRP A 4 -22.53 -2.77 -7.74
N LYS A 5 -23.28 -3.85 -7.96
CA LYS A 5 -24.26 -4.39 -7.00
C LYS A 5 -23.68 -5.49 -6.13
N ILE A 6 -22.67 -6.19 -6.64
CA ILE A 6 -22.02 -7.35 -6.01
C ILE A 6 -20.86 -6.91 -5.10
N TYR A 7 -20.26 -5.75 -5.37
CA TYR A 7 -18.99 -5.36 -4.78
C TYR A 7 -19.15 -4.18 -3.80
N PRO A 8 -18.60 -4.24 -2.56
CA PRO A 8 -17.91 -5.36 -1.89
C PRO A 8 -18.83 -6.24 -1.01
N LEU A 9 -20.14 -5.99 -1.02
CA LEU A 9 -21.07 -6.49 0.00
C LEU A 9 -21.36 -8.00 -0.08
N THR A 10 -21.17 -8.64 -1.24
CA THR A 10 -21.58 -10.05 -1.44
C THR A 10 -20.41 -10.97 -1.81
N ILE A 11 -19.16 -10.58 -1.51
CA ILE A 11 -17.96 -11.34 -1.92
C ILE A 11 -17.91 -12.73 -1.26
N MET A 12 -18.36 -12.85 -0.01
CA MET A 12 -18.38 -14.11 0.75
C MET A 12 -19.81 -14.67 0.95
N GLU A 13 -20.85 -13.97 0.48
CA GLU A 13 -22.24 -14.37 0.69
C GLU A 13 -22.55 -15.69 -0.03
N ASN A 14 -23.08 -16.69 0.69
CA ASN A 14 -23.40 -18.01 0.14
C ASN A 14 -22.21 -18.70 -0.57
N SER A 15 -20.98 -18.41 -0.17
CA SER A 15 -19.79 -19.09 -0.69
C SER A 15 -19.69 -20.51 -0.12
N THR A 16 -19.41 -21.48 -0.99
CA THR A 16 -19.23 -22.89 -0.61
C THR A 16 -17.78 -23.24 -0.30
N THR A 17 -16.86 -22.32 -0.60
CA THR A 17 -15.41 -22.53 -0.53
C THR A 17 -14.75 -21.96 0.72
N ILE A 18 -15.53 -21.30 1.58
CA ILE A 18 -15.09 -20.72 2.85
C ILE A 18 -15.42 -21.62 4.05
N THR A 19 -14.69 -21.43 5.15
CA THR A 19 -14.97 -22.10 6.42
C THR A 19 -16.35 -21.75 6.97
N SER A 20 -16.98 -22.69 7.68
CA SER A 20 -18.30 -22.49 8.31
C SER A 20 -18.29 -21.36 9.35
N ILE A 21 -17.18 -21.17 10.05
CA ILE A 21 -17.00 -20.10 11.03
C ILE A 21 -17.00 -18.74 10.33
N CYS A 22 -16.20 -18.58 9.26
CA CYS A 22 -16.20 -17.36 8.45
C CYS A 22 -17.58 -17.10 7.82
N SER A 23 -18.23 -18.13 7.26
CA SER A 23 -19.58 -18.01 6.68
C SER A 23 -20.59 -17.50 7.71
N ASN A 24 -20.60 -18.06 8.92
CA ASN A 24 -21.48 -17.61 9.99
C ASN A 24 -21.19 -16.17 10.42
N ALA A 25 -19.91 -15.82 10.63
CA ALA A 25 -19.50 -14.46 11.00
C ALA A 25 -19.87 -13.44 9.91
N TYR A 26 -19.72 -13.80 8.64
CA TYR A 26 -20.10 -12.96 7.51
C TYR A 26 -21.61 -12.76 7.43
N ASN A 27 -22.41 -13.80 7.68
CA ASN A 27 -23.87 -13.69 7.75
C ASN A 27 -24.34 -12.79 8.90
N ILE A 28 -23.64 -12.81 10.04
CA ILE A 28 -23.89 -11.89 11.14
C ILE A 28 -23.61 -10.45 10.70
N PHE A 29 -22.47 -10.21 10.03
CA PHE A 29 -22.14 -8.91 9.45
C PHE A 29 -23.22 -8.42 8.46
N LEU A 30 -23.66 -9.27 7.52
CA LEU A 30 -24.73 -8.91 6.56
C LEU A 30 -26.06 -8.61 7.26
N THR A 31 -26.41 -9.40 8.28
CA THR A 31 -27.62 -9.18 9.07
C THR A 31 -27.53 -7.86 9.85
N GLY A 32 -26.38 -7.56 10.45
CA GLY A 32 -26.13 -6.29 11.14
C GLY A 32 -26.27 -5.11 10.19
N LEU A 33 -25.71 -5.22 8.98
CA LEU A 33 -25.84 -4.20 7.95
C LEU A 33 -27.30 -3.94 7.56
N SER A 34 -28.12 -4.99 7.40
CA SER A 34 -29.56 -4.86 7.14
C SER A 34 -30.34 -4.19 8.27
N LYS A 35 -29.83 -4.29 9.50
CA LYS A 35 -30.42 -3.70 10.71
C LYS A 35 -29.86 -2.31 11.03
N ASN A 36 -29.04 -1.73 10.16
CA ASN A 36 -28.32 -0.47 10.39
C ASN A 36 -27.44 -0.49 11.64
N ASP A 37 -26.83 -1.64 11.95
CA ASP A 37 -25.82 -1.74 12.99
C ASP A 37 -24.58 -0.91 12.62
N ILE A 38 -24.14 -0.03 13.53
CA ILE A 38 -23.06 0.93 13.26
C ILE A 38 -21.74 0.22 12.98
N ASN A 39 -21.41 -0.84 13.72
CA ASN A 39 -20.15 -1.58 13.53
C ASN A 39 -20.13 -2.27 12.16
N SER A 40 -21.26 -2.84 11.74
CA SER A 40 -21.43 -3.44 10.41
C SER A 40 -21.35 -2.38 9.30
N ILE A 41 -21.93 -1.19 9.51
CA ILE A 41 -21.81 -0.07 8.55
C ILE A 41 -20.35 0.40 8.45
N LYS A 42 -19.65 0.59 9.57
CA LYS A 42 -18.22 0.96 9.59
C LYS A 42 -17.35 -0.08 8.88
N MET A 43 -17.57 -1.37 9.15
CA MET A 43 -16.84 -2.45 8.46
C MET A 43 -17.07 -2.42 6.95
N PHE A 44 -18.31 -2.14 6.53
CA PHE A 44 -18.63 -1.94 5.12
C PHE A 44 -17.94 -0.70 4.56
N ASP A 45 -18.01 0.45 5.22
CA ASP A 45 -17.44 1.73 4.76
C ASP A 45 -15.90 1.65 4.63
N ALA A 46 -15.25 1.08 5.64
CA ALA A 46 -13.82 0.84 5.70
C ALA A 46 -13.28 -0.05 4.56
N THR A 47 -14.11 -0.94 4.01
CA THR A 47 -13.71 -1.76 2.86
C THR A 47 -13.57 -0.91 1.60
N ALA A 48 -12.48 -1.10 0.85
CA ALA A 48 -12.20 -0.29 -0.32
C ALA A 48 -13.32 -0.39 -1.38
N LYS A 49 -13.54 0.71 -2.11
CA LYS A 49 -14.63 0.87 -3.09
C LYS A 49 -14.11 1.11 -4.50
N LEU A 50 -14.96 0.83 -5.49
CA LEU A 50 -14.63 1.00 -6.89
C LEU A 50 -14.58 2.47 -7.26
N SER A 51 -13.38 2.95 -7.56
CA SER A 51 -13.14 4.33 -7.93
C SER A 51 -13.31 4.56 -9.44
N SER A 52 -13.52 5.82 -9.80
CA SER A 52 -13.50 6.23 -11.20
C SER A 52 -12.07 6.25 -11.75
N GLY A 53 -11.91 6.07 -13.07
CA GLY A 53 -10.61 6.21 -13.73
C GLY A 53 -9.74 4.94 -13.75
N ILE A 54 -10.32 3.75 -13.57
CA ILE A 54 -9.64 2.44 -13.68
C ILE A 54 -8.90 2.29 -15.02
N LEU A 55 -9.53 2.72 -16.13
CA LEU A 55 -8.91 2.67 -17.46
C LEU A 55 -7.79 3.69 -17.65
N ARG A 56 -7.75 4.73 -16.82
CA ARG A 56 -6.61 5.66 -16.70
C ARG A 56 -5.61 5.21 -15.62
N GLY A 57 -5.89 4.06 -15.02
CA GLY A 57 -5.05 3.37 -14.09
C GLY A 57 -5.18 3.80 -12.62
N ASN A 58 -6.28 4.43 -12.24
CA ASN A 58 -6.68 4.51 -10.83
C ASN A 58 -7.21 3.13 -10.38
N VAL A 59 -6.31 2.22 -10.03
CA VAL A 59 -6.69 0.83 -9.71
C VAL A 59 -6.49 0.44 -8.26
N ASN A 60 -5.47 0.97 -7.56
CA ASN A 60 -5.23 0.62 -6.17
C ASN A 60 -6.23 1.36 -5.28
N GLN A 61 -6.89 0.62 -4.39
CA GLN A 61 -7.86 1.14 -3.43
C GLN A 61 -7.62 0.45 -2.10
N TYR A 62 -7.26 1.22 -1.07
CA TYR A 62 -6.90 0.66 0.24
C TYR A 62 -8.07 0.68 1.24
N GLY A 63 -9.12 1.46 0.98
CA GLY A 63 -10.18 1.65 1.98
C GLY A 63 -9.70 2.43 3.19
N ASP A 64 -10.47 2.41 4.27
CA ASP A 64 -10.11 3.01 5.54
C ASP A 64 -9.55 1.94 6.48
N PHE A 65 -8.22 1.88 6.54
CA PHE A 65 -7.53 0.93 7.42
C PHE A 65 -7.81 1.24 8.89
N ASP A 66 -7.75 2.51 9.28
CA ASP A 66 -7.83 2.90 10.68
C ASP A 66 -9.24 2.65 11.22
N GLU A 67 -10.28 2.98 10.45
CA GLU A 67 -11.67 2.67 10.82
C GLU A 67 -11.91 1.16 10.97
N CYS A 68 -11.36 0.33 10.08
CA CYS A 68 -11.46 -1.12 10.21
C CYS A 68 -10.81 -1.62 11.50
N MET A 69 -9.69 -1.01 11.89
CA MET A 69 -8.90 -1.42 13.06
C MET A 69 -9.50 -0.98 14.40
N GLU A 70 -10.50 -0.08 14.39
CA GLU A 70 -11.29 0.28 15.59
C GLU A 70 -12.33 -0.79 15.98
N LEU A 71 -12.63 -1.74 15.08
CA LEU A 71 -13.70 -2.72 15.27
C LEU A 71 -13.16 -4.06 15.78
N ASP A 72 -13.45 -4.42 17.03
CA ASP A 72 -12.93 -5.62 17.69
C ASP A 72 -13.27 -6.95 16.98
N GLU A 73 -14.34 -6.98 16.17
CA GLU A 73 -14.77 -8.12 15.37
C GLU A 73 -14.16 -8.14 13.96
N ALA A 74 -13.36 -7.14 13.57
CA ALA A 74 -12.85 -6.99 12.23
C ALA A 74 -11.39 -7.43 12.05
N GLN A 75 -11.05 -7.70 10.80
CA GLN A 75 -9.71 -7.93 10.29
C GLN A 75 -9.57 -7.22 8.94
N TYR A 76 -8.51 -6.44 8.81
CA TYR A 76 -8.16 -5.80 7.55
C TYR A 76 -7.25 -6.72 6.73
N CYS A 77 -7.56 -6.93 5.46
CA CYS A 77 -6.77 -7.74 4.51
C CYS A 77 -6.47 -6.96 3.24
N LEU A 78 -5.22 -7.00 2.75
CA LEU A 78 -4.86 -6.48 1.43
C LEU A 78 -4.74 -7.59 0.39
N ALA A 79 -5.60 -7.54 -0.63
CA ALA A 79 -5.60 -8.48 -1.75
C ALA A 79 -4.88 -7.91 -2.98
N GLU A 80 -4.04 -8.74 -3.61
CA GLU A 80 -3.48 -8.48 -4.93
C GLU A 80 -4.32 -9.24 -5.97
N ILE A 81 -5.19 -8.54 -6.71
CA ILE A 81 -6.12 -9.12 -7.68
C ILE A 81 -5.55 -8.96 -9.10
N ASP A 82 -5.50 -10.06 -9.84
CA ASP A 82 -5.03 -10.06 -11.23
C ASP A 82 -6.17 -9.83 -12.22
N ILE A 83 -6.21 -8.66 -12.84
CA ILE A 83 -7.26 -8.27 -13.79
C ILE A 83 -6.94 -8.60 -15.25
N ARG A 84 -5.84 -9.32 -15.54
CA ARG A 84 -5.53 -9.80 -16.91
C ARG A 84 -6.74 -10.48 -17.59
N PRO A 85 -7.53 -11.34 -16.91
CA PRO A 85 -8.68 -11.99 -17.52
C PRO A 85 -9.82 -11.01 -17.90
N LEU A 86 -9.93 -9.89 -17.20
CA LEU A 86 -10.98 -8.88 -17.40
C LEU A 86 -10.69 -7.94 -18.58
N TRP A 87 -9.41 -7.72 -18.90
CA TRP A 87 -9.01 -6.82 -19.97
C TRP A 87 -8.91 -7.56 -21.31
N ARG A 88 -9.89 -7.33 -22.20
CA ARG A 88 -9.79 -7.78 -23.60
C ARG A 88 -8.56 -7.17 -24.29
N LYS A 89 -8.12 -7.83 -25.37
CA LYS A 89 -6.88 -7.58 -26.14
C LYS A 89 -6.49 -6.11 -26.46
N PRO A 90 -7.37 -5.09 -26.59
CA PRO A 90 -6.87 -3.74 -26.89
C PRO A 90 -6.09 -3.06 -25.73
N PHE A 91 -6.26 -3.49 -24.47
CA PHE A 91 -5.57 -2.88 -23.31
C PHE A 91 -4.25 -3.57 -22.93
N LEU A 92 -3.93 -4.71 -23.55
CA LEU A 92 -2.69 -5.48 -23.33
C LEU A 92 -1.46 -4.90 -24.06
N LYS A 93 -1.57 -3.72 -24.70
CA LYS A 93 -0.41 -3.04 -25.32
C LYS A 93 0.65 -2.62 -24.29
N PHE A 94 0.29 -2.56 -23.01
CA PHE A 94 1.26 -2.45 -21.92
C PHE A 94 1.87 -3.83 -21.64
N LYS A 95 2.83 -4.20 -22.49
CA LYS A 95 3.66 -5.39 -22.33
C LYS A 95 4.24 -5.38 -20.91
N ASP A 96 3.91 -6.40 -20.14
CA ASP A 96 4.35 -6.60 -18.76
C ASP A 96 5.86 -6.85 -18.76
N HIS A 97 6.65 -5.78 -18.83
CA HIS A 97 8.08 -5.87 -18.62
C HIS A 97 8.29 -6.08 -17.13
N PRO A 98 8.92 -7.18 -16.70
CA PRO A 98 9.21 -7.38 -15.29
C PRO A 98 10.22 -6.32 -14.88
N LYS A 99 9.77 -5.27 -14.19
CA LYS A 99 10.66 -4.22 -13.72
C LYS A 99 10.28 -3.88 -12.30
N HIS A 100 11.20 -4.23 -11.40
CA HIS A 100 11.26 -3.96 -9.95
C HIS A 100 11.05 -2.48 -9.52
N ARG A 101 10.56 -1.62 -10.40
CA ARG A 101 10.39 -0.19 -10.21
C ARG A 101 8.99 0.34 -10.48
N VAL A 102 8.19 -0.29 -11.36
CA VAL A 102 6.88 0.26 -11.73
C VAL A 102 5.82 -0.81 -11.52
N PRO A 103 4.73 -0.52 -10.79
CA PRO A 103 3.66 -1.50 -10.60
C PRO A 103 3.03 -1.83 -11.95
N GLY A 104 2.90 -3.12 -12.26
CA GLY A 104 2.21 -3.59 -13.45
C GLY A 104 0.77 -3.07 -13.48
N PHE A 105 0.28 -2.73 -14.67
CA PHE A 105 -1.07 -2.19 -14.81
C PHE A 105 -2.18 -3.23 -14.63
N THR A 106 -1.79 -4.50 -14.56
CA THR A 106 -2.62 -5.71 -14.50
C THR A 106 -2.91 -6.20 -13.08
N MET A 107 -2.24 -5.63 -12.06
CA MET A 107 -2.46 -5.99 -10.67
C MET A 107 -3.17 -4.84 -9.94
N ILE A 108 -4.25 -5.18 -9.26
CA ILE A 108 -5.00 -4.28 -8.38
C ILE A 108 -4.67 -4.63 -6.94
N ARG A 109 -4.31 -3.63 -6.13
CA ARG A 109 -4.31 -3.78 -4.67
C ARG A 109 -5.62 -3.30 -4.10
N TRP A 110 -6.31 -4.17 -3.37
CA TRP A 110 -7.62 -3.90 -2.80
C TRP A 110 -7.68 -4.20 -1.31
N GLY A 111 -8.08 -3.22 -0.50
CA GLY A 111 -8.28 -3.37 0.94
C GLY A 111 -9.67 -3.92 1.27
N PHE A 112 -9.72 -4.96 2.10
CA PHE A 112 -10.94 -5.58 2.59
C PHE A 112 -11.00 -5.47 4.11
N CYS A 113 -12.11 -4.98 4.65
CA CYS A 113 -12.43 -5.10 6.07
C CYS A 113 -13.47 -6.23 6.23
N ILE A 114 -13.04 -7.34 6.80
CA ILE A 114 -13.84 -8.58 6.92
C ILE A 114 -13.92 -9.00 8.39
N PRO A 115 -14.84 -9.92 8.77
CA PRO A 115 -14.84 -10.49 10.10
C PRO A 115 -13.50 -11.16 10.43
N LYS A 116 -13.04 -11.03 11.67
CA LYS A 116 -11.76 -11.59 12.14
C LYS A 116 -11.70 -13.12 12.10
N GLU A 117 -12.86 -13.77 12.08
CA GLU A 117 -12.99 -15.22 11.97
C GLU A 117 -12.63 -15.74 10.57
N CYS A 118 -12.56 -14.87 9.57
CA CYS A 118 -12.21 -15.23 8.19
C CYS A 118 -10.70 -15.25 7.99
N SER A 119 -10.17 -16.29 7.35
CA SER A 119 -8.76 -16.39 7.01
C SER A 119 -8.44 -15.72 5.66
N ASN A 120 -7.15 -15.50 5.39
CA ASN A 120 -6.69 -15.03 4.09
C ASN A 120 -7.10 -15.98 2.94
N LYS A 121 -7.13 -17.29 3.20
CA LYS A 121 -7.56 -18.30 2.22
C LYS A 121 -9.06 -18.26 1.95
N ASP A 122 -9.87 -18.00 2.98
CA ASP A 122 -11.31 -17.84 2.80
C ASP A 122 -11.60 -16.67 1.84
N LEU A 123 -10.90 -15.55 2.00
CA LEU A 123 -11.03 -14.40 1.10
C LEU A 123 -10.51 -14.70 -0.32
N GLU A 124 -9.37 -15.39 -0.47
CA GLU A 124 -8.87 -15.82 -1.79
C GLU A 124 -9.88 -16.71 -2.52
N ASN A 125 -10.42 -17.70 -1.83
CA ASN A 125 -11.39 -18.66 -2.36
C ASN A 125 -12.69 -17.96 -2.74
N ALA A 126 -13.22 -17.10 -1.87
CA ALA A 126 -14.46 -16.35 -2.11
C ALA A 126 -14.34 -15.43 -3.34
N ILE A 127 -13.20 -14.74 -3.50
CA ILE A 127 -12.93 -13.92 -4.70
C ILE A 127 -12.91 -14.78 -5.96
N GLN A 128 -12.24 -15.94 -5.91
CA GLN A 128 -12.15 -16.86 -7.05
C GLN A 128 -13.52 -17.45 -7.42
N GLU A 129 -14.34 -17.83 -6.44
CA GLU A 129 -15.68 -18.39 -6.64
C GLU A 129 -16.66 -17.35 -7.21
N LYS A 130 -16.71 -16.14 -6.63
CA LYS A 130 -17.68 -15.10 -7.02
C LYS A 130 -17.30 -14.34 -8.28
N LEU A 131 -16.01 -14.05 -8.46
CA LEU A 131 -15.55 -13.18 -9.55
C LEU A 131 -14.86 -13.96 -10.68
N GLY A 132 -14.47 -15.22 -10.45
CA GLY A 132 -13.72 -16.00 -11.43
C GLY A 132 -12.30 -15.48 -11.68
N ILE A 133 -11.76 -14.69 -10.75
CA ILE A 133 -10.47 -14.01 -10.88
C ILE A 133 -9.48 -14.55 -9.85
N GLN A 134 -8.25 -14.78 -10.28
CA GLN A 134 -7.16 -15.15 -9.37
C GLN A 134 -6.77 -13.96 -8.49
N SER A 135 -6.77 -14.18 -7.18
CA SER A 135 -6.27 -13.23 -6.20
C SER A 135 -5.16 -13.86 -5.36
N ARG A 136 -4.27 -13.03 -4.86
CA ARG A 136 -3.19 -13.42 -3.96
C ARG A 136 -3.23 -12.55 -2.71
N ILE A 137 -3.43 -13.17 -1.56
CA ILE A 137 -3.51 -12.55 -0.24
C ILE A 137 -2.51 -13.27 0.67
N ARG A 138 -1.38 -12.59 0.92
CA ARG A 138 -0.34 -13.15 1.80
C ARG A 138 -0.86 -13.16 3.24
N PRO A 139 -0.54 -14.18 4.06
CA PRO A 139 -0.98 -14.25 5.45
C PRO A 139 -0.63 -12.99 6.26
N ASN A 140 0.57 -12.43 6.04
CA ASN A 140 1.05 -11.22 6.74
C ASN A 140 0.38 -9.92 6.27
N MET A 141 -0.53 -9.98 5.30
CA MET A 141 -1.30 -8.84 4.78
C MET A 141 -2.72 -8.82 5.32
N CYS A 142 -3.07 -9.76 6.21
CA CYS A 142 -4.27 -9.75 7.01
C CYS A 142 -3.92 -9.46 8.47
N GLN A 143 -4.55 -8.45 9.06
CA GLN A 143 -4.30 -7.98 10.41
C GLN A 143 -5.63 -7.86 11.18
N PRO A 144 -5.83 -8.63 12.25
CA PRO A 144 -7.00 -8.46 13.11
C PRO A 144 -6.91 -7.14 13.89
N ALA A 145 -8.04 -6.48 14.10
CA ALA A 145 -8.15 -5.22 14.82
C ALA A 145 -7.56 -5.32 16.24
N LYS A 146 -8.05 -6.32 16.98
CA LYS A 146 -7.51 -6.67 18.28
C LYS A 146 -6.29 -7.58 18.11
N LYS A 147 -5.11 -7.03 18.36
CA LYS A 147 -3.91 -7.85 18.59
C LYS A 147 -4.05 -8.49 19.96
N GLU A 148 -4.11 -9.82 19.99
CA GLU A 148 -3.83 -10.55 21.23
C GLU A 148 -2.51 -10.03 21.81
N PRO A 149 -2.44 -9.74 23.12
CA PRO A 149 -1.24 -9.16 23.71
C PRO A 149 -0.06 -10.10 23.45
N SER A 150 0.81 -9.71 22.53
CA SER A 150 2.02 -10.46 22.25
C SER A 150 2.89 -10.40 23.49
N ALA A 151 3.22 -11.57 24.05
CA ALA A 151 4.25 -11.67 25.09
C ALA A 151 5.52 -10.98 24.58
N MET A 152 6.14 -10.17 25.43
CA MET A 152 7.33 -9.38 25.04
C MET A 152 8.40 -10.32 24.48
N THR A 153 8.71 -10.17 23.20
CA THR A 153 9.67 -11.04 22.54
C THR A 153 11.10 -10.63 22.93
N TYR A 154 12.06 -11.54 22.80
CA TYR A 154 13.47 -11.18 22.95
C TYR A 154 13.88 -10.05 21.99
N GLY A 155 13.26 -9.97 20.80
CA GLY A 155 13.45 -8.87 19.85
C GLY A 155 13.03 -7.51 20.40
N ASP A 156 11.89 -7.44 21.10
CA ASP A 156 11.42 -6.21 21.74
C ASP A 156 12.38 -5.74 22.85
N LEU A 157 12.96 -6.68 23.60
CA LEU A 157 13.95 -6.37 24.63
C LEU A 157 15.24 -5.79 24.01
N TYR A 158 15.78 -6.42 22.98
CA TYR A 158 16.98 -5.93 22.30
C TYR A 158 16.74 -4.58 21.61
N ALA A 159 15.57 -4.38 21.00
CA ALA A 159 15.20 -3.10 20.39
C ALA A 159 15.11 -1.99 21.44
N LYS A 160 14.44 -2.23 22.58
CA LYS A 160 14.35 -1.26 23.68
C LYS A 160 15.73 -0.91 24.23
N LEU A 161 16.60 -1.90 24.45
CA LEU A 161 17.99 -1.68 24.89
C LEU A 161 18.79 -0.86 23.85
N PHE A 162 18.67 -1.19 22.57
CA PHE A 162 19.32 -0.46 21.48
C PHE A 162 18.90 1.01 21.43
N PHE A 163 17.59 1.30 21.46
CA PHE A 163 17.10 2.68 21.46
C PHE A 163 17.44 3.41 22.77
N PHE A 164 17.45 2.74 23.92
CA PHE A 164 17.89 3.32 25.19
C PHE A 164 19.37 3.73 25.15
N VAL A 165 20.25 2.88 24.63
CA VAL A 165 21.67 3.19 24.43
C VAL A 165 21.83 4.35 23.44
N ILE A 166 21.06 4.37 22.35
CA ILE A 166 21.06 5.50 21.41
C ILE A 166 20.65 6.80 22.11
N VAL A 167 19.59 6.81 22.92
CA VAL A 167 19.15 8.02 23.64
C VAL A 167 20.22 8.51 24.62
N LEU A 168 20.88 7.61 25.34
CA LEU A 168 21.99 7.95 26.24
C LEU A 168 23.24 8.44 25.48
N ALA A 169 23.55 7.81 24.35
CA ALA A 169 24.64 8.22 23.47
C ALA A 169 24.35 9.59 22.86
N VAL A 170 23.13 9.82 22.36
CA VAL A 170 22.66 11.11 21.87
C VAL A 170 22.76 12.15 22.99
N ASN A 171 22.32 11.91 24.22
CA ASN A 171 22.45 12.94 25.28
C ASN A 171 23.90 13.36 25.57
N ASN A 172 24.90 12.47 25.44
CA ASN A 172 26.31 12.81 25.61
C ASN A 172 27.01 13.33 24.34
N ILE A 173 26.55 12.90 23.15
CA ILE A 173 27.21 13.18 21.87
C ILE A 173 26.48 14.29 21.09
N CYS A 174 25.19 14.51 21.30
CA CYS A 174 24.33 15.43 20.53
C CYS A 174 24.79 16.88 20.62
N LEU A 175 25.38 17.32 21.73
CA LEU A 175 25.99 18.67 21.80
C LEU A 175 27.19 18.85 20.86
N LYS A 176 27.99 17.81 20.61
CA LYS A 176 29.12 17.85 19.66
C LYS A 176 28.70 17.49 18.23
N LEU A 177 27.85 16.48 18.04
CA LEU A 177 27.35 16.09 16.71
C LEU A 177 26.40 17.14 16.11
N LEU A 178 25.53 17.81 16.87
CA LEU A 178 24.72 18.93 16.35
C LEU A 178 25.59 20.07 15.83
N GLY A 179 26.76 20.29 16.45
CA GLY A 179 27.79 21.19 15.93
C GLY A 179 28.33 20.75 14.56
N CYS A 180 28.56 19.45 14.38
CA CYS A 180 29.00 18.85 13.11
C CYS A 180 27.89 18.79 12.04
N PHE A 181 26.61 18.83 12.42
CA PHE A 181 25.47 18.92 11.51
C PHE A 181 24.93 20.36 11.36
N SER A 182 25.67 21.37 11.82
CA SER A 182 25.31 22.78 11.67
C SER A 182 25.06 23.08 10.19
N LEU A 183 23.79 23.18 9.83
CA LEU A 183 23.33 23.38 8.46
C LEU A 183 23.96 24.63 7.86
N GLN A 184 24.15 25.68 8.66
CA GLN A 184 24.80 26.92 8.23
C GLN A 184 26.29 26.74 7.88
N ARG A 185 27.06 26.01 8.70
CA ARG A 185 28.48 25.71 8.41
C ARG A 185 28.62 24.73 7.26
N ASN A 186 27.89 23.63 7.30
CA ASN A 186 27.97 22.57 6.29
C ASN A 186 27.48 23.07 4.94
N TYR A 187 26.40 23.86 4.87
CA TYR A 187 25.95 24.43 3.60
C TYR A 187 26.99 25.38 3.02
N LYS A 188 27.64 26.20 3.85
CA LYS A 188 28.71 27.11 3.40
C LYS A 188 29.92 26.34 2.87
N GLU A 189 30.38 25.30 3.55
CA GLU A 189 31.48 24.44 3.09
C GLU A 189 31.10 23.65 1.82
N LEU A 190 29.89 23.08 1.77
CA LEU A 190 29.40 22.28 0.63
C LEU A 190 29.12 23.12 -0.63
N THR A 191 28.81 24.42 -0.47
CA THR A 191 28.60 25.35 -1.59
C THR A 191 29.85 26.13 -1.97
N THR A 192 30.94 26.00 -1.19
CA THR A 192 32.23 26.60 -1.54
C THR A 192 32.95 25.70 -2.55
N SER A 193 32.99 26.15 -3.80
CA SER A 193 33.68 25.44 -4.89
C SER A 193 35.15 25.86 -4.96
N GLN A 194 36.07 24.88 -4.89
CA GLN A 194 37.49 25.12 -5.19
C GLN A 194 37.67 25.36 -6.69
N LYS A 195 38.25 26.51 -7.06
CA LYS A 195 38.51 26.87 -8.45
C LYS A 195 39.81 26.19 -8.93
N ASN A 196 39.67 25.10 -9.69
CA ASN A 196 40.78 24.54 -10.46
C ASN A 196 40.83 25.20 -11.86
N CYS A 197 41.97 25.79 -12.22
CA CYS A 197 42.13 26.50 -13.50
C CYS A 197 42.04 25.60 -14.75
N ASN A 198 42.13 24.29 -14.58
CA ASN A 198 42.07 23.31 -15.67
C ASN A 198 40.71 22.59 -15.78
N GLU A 199 39.69 22.97 -14.98
CA GLU A 199 38.38 22.30 -14.97
C GLU A 199 37.25 23.23 -15.44
N ILE A 200 36.33 22.68 -16.25
CA ILE A 200 35.18 23.41 -16.80
C ILE A 200 34.06 23.47 -15.75
N GLN A 201 33.82 24.63 -15.18
CA GLN A 201 32.84 24.84 -14.10
C GLN A 201 31.40 24.44 -14.47
N ALA A 202 31.00 24.59 -15.75
CA ALA A 202 29.68 24.18 -16.24
C ALA A 202 29.41 22.67 -16.05
N LEU A 203 30.47 21.84 -16.05
CA LEU A 203 30.34 20.39 -15.87
C LEU A 203 29.86 20.01 -14.46
N HIS A 204 30.22 20.77 -13.43
CA HIS A 204 29.73 20.56 -12.07
C HIS A 204 28.23 20.86 -11.95
N GLY A 205 27.75 21.88 -12.66
CA GLY A 205 26.32 22.22 -12.73
C GLY A 205 25.49 21.11 -13.37
N ILE A 206 25.94 20.58 -14.51
CA ILE A 206 25.30 19.43 -15.18
C ILE A 206 25.36 18.18 -14.28
N ARG A 207 26.50 17.98 -13.59
CA ARG A 207 26.73 17.11 -12.42
C ARG A 207 25.53 17.08 -11.47
N ALA A 208 25.31 18.24 -10.86
CA ALA A 208 24.32 18.46 -9.82
C ALA A 208 22.88 18.34 -10.34
N LEU A 209 22.58 18.91 -11.51
CA LEU A 209 21.25 18.83 -12.12
C LEU A 209 20.87 17.39 -12.46
N SER A 210 21.81 16.59 -12.98
CA SER A 210 21.58 15.17 -13.28
C SER A 210 21.32 14.36 -12.01
N ALA A 211 22.08 14.62 -10.94
CA ALA A 211 21.86 13.99 -9.64
C ALA A 211 20.49 14.37 -9.04
N LEU A 212 20.10 15.65 -9.13
CA LEU A 212 18.80 16.13 -8.67
C LEU A 212 17.65 15.49 -9.47
N ALA A 213 17.76 15.45 -10.80
CA ALA A 213 16.78 14.82 -11.68
C ALA A 213 16.58 13.33 -11.33
N LEU A 214 17.67 12.60 -11.02
CA LEU A 214 17.58 11.21 -10.57
C LEU A 214 16.84 11.10 -9.23
N ILE A 215 17.14 11.96 -8.25
CA ILE A 215 16.46 11.93 -6.94
C ILE A 215 14.96 12.20 -7.11
N ILE A 216 14.60 13.23 -7.88
CA ILE A 216 13.21 13.57 -8.19
C ILE A 216 12.52 12.39 -8.87
N SER A 217 13.17 11.76 -9.86
CA SER A 217 12.61 10.61 -10.57
C SER A 217 12.29 9.44 -9.62
N HIS A 218 13.18 9.14 -8.66
CA HIS A 218 12.93 8.08 -7.68
C HIS A 218 11.76 8.42 -6.75
N LYS A 219 11.61 9.68 -6.35
CA LYS A 219 10.50 10.13 -5.49
C LYS A 219 9.17 10.14 -6.23
N VAL A 220 9.13 10.61 -7.47
CA VAL A 220 7.93 10.58 -8.32
C VAL A 220 7.49 9.15 -8.61
N MET A 221 8.43 8.21 -8.74
CA MET A 221 8.10 6.80 -8.96
C MET A 221 7.32 6.17 -7.80
N ALA A 222 7.56 6.59 -6.56
CA ALA A 222 6.81 6.10 -5.40
C ALA A 222 5.33 6.52 -5.45
N LEU A 223 5.00 7.64 -6.12
CA LEU A 223 3.62 8.09 -6.28
C LEU A 223 2.77 7.12 -7.12
N PHE A 224 3.38 6.25 -7.95
CA PHE A 224 2.64 5.21 -8.68
C PHE A 224 1.97 4.15 -7.77
N TYR A 225 2.42 4.04 -6.52
CA TYR A 225 1.85 3.11 -5.54
C TYR A 225 0.71 3.74 -4.73
N ASN A 226 0.56 5.07 -4.78
CA ASN A 226 -0.51 5.78 -4.10
C ASN A 226 -1.82 5.70 -4.90
N PRO A 227 -2.99 5.74 -4.23
CA PRO A 227 -4.30 5.56 -4.85
C PRO A 227 -4.80 6.80 -5.63
N TYR A 228 -3.92 7.51 -6.35
CA TYR A 228 -4.23 8.76 -7.07
C TYR A 228 -3.75 8.78 -8.55
N ILE A 229 -4.23 9.80 -9.27
CA ILE A 229 -4.88 9.78 -10.60
C ILE A 229 -3.97 9.61 -11.85
N ASN A 230 -4.51 8.95 -12.88
CA ASN A 230 -4.03 8.89 -14.28
C ASN A 230 -2.59 8.37 -14.53
N ARG A 231 -2.21 7.24 -13.92
CA ARG A 231 -0.89 6.60 -14.18
C ARG A 231 -0.61 6.35 -15.68
N SER A 232 -1.65 6.20 -16.51
CA SER A 232 -1.50 5.99 -17.96
C SER A 232 -0.88 7.19 -18.68
N VAL A 233 -1.15 8.42 -18.23
CA VAL A 233 -0.65 9.67 -18.86
C VAL A 233 0.88 9.73 -18.80
N MET A 234 1.49 9.19 -17.74
CA MET A 234 2.95 9.17 -17.60
C MET A 234 3.65 8.21 -18.57
N THR A 235 2.93 7.20 -19.07
CA THR A 235 3.44 6.26 -20.07
C THR A 235 3.13 6.65 -21.52
N GLU A 236 2.34 7.70 -21.75
CA GLU A 236 1.95 8.18 -23.08
C GLU A 236 3.02 9.06 -23.78
N VAL A 237 4.27 9.01 -23.33
CA VAL A 237 5.36 9.70 -24.03
C VAL A 237 5.72 8.92 -25.30
N ASN A 238 5.35 9.49 -26.44
CA ASN A 238 5.63 9.09 -27.83
C ASN A 238 4.70 8.04 -28.45
N SER A 239 3.61 8.54 -29.03
CA SER A 239 2.97 7.92 -30.20
C SER A 239 2.47 9.01 -31.15
N TYR A 240 3.38 9.89 -31.56
CA TYR A 240 3.30 10.70 -32.78
C TYR A 240 4.68 10.77 -33.40
#